data_AF-A0A842ZVL0-F1
#
_entry.id   AF-A0A842ZVL0-F1
#
_cell.length_a   1.000
_cell.length_b   1.000
_cell.length_c   1.000
_cell.angle_alpha   90.00
_cell.angle_beta   90.00
_cell.angle_gamma   90.00
#
_symmetry.space_group_name_H-M   'P 1'
#
loop_
_entity.id
_entity.type
_entity.pdbx_description
1 polymer ?
#
loop_
_entity_poly.entity_id
_entity_poly.type
_entity_poly.pdbx_seq_one_letter_code
_entity_poly.pdbx_strand_id
1 'polypeptide(L)'
;MSMLNLLEFYNYAKQEVIKAGYLKEIELVEGRKFEYMNADKFFNEYAFVVLSSGISNKAAMSMFTELMETSKISSIKHEGKRKALEQADVNYTKWFDLLKTCGTVDKKLEYLETLPWIGPITKYHLARNLGIDVAKPDRHLIKIAHHFNYEYRKYPGAKIIIDVQMMCRHISEKTGDRIGTVDLILWRTAQNRPPWKTKTGEIPGW
;
A
#
# COMPACT_ATOMS: atom_id res chain seq x y z
N MET A 1 30.35 12.58 -7.30
CA MET A 1 29.18 13.04 -6.52
C MET A 1 28.73 11.90 -5.62
N SER A 2 28.43 12.18 -4.35
CA SER A 2 27.92 11.17 -3.40
C SER A 2 26.53 10.72 -3.81
N MET A 3 26.27 9.42 -3.85
CA MET A 3 24.89 8.92 -3.93
C MET A 3 24.11 9.44 -2.72
N LEU A 4 22.86 9.89 -2.93
CA LEU A 4 21.96 10.24 -1.82
C LEU A 4 21.79 9.00 -0.94
N ASN A 5 21.89 9.17 0.37
CA ASN A 5 21.46 8.11 1.27
C ASN A 5 19.93 8.04 1.31
N LEU A 6 19.38 6.93 1.80
CA LEU A 6 17.93 6.67 1.82
C LEU A 6 17.11 7.81 2.44
N LEU A 7 17.61 8.43 3.52
CA LEU A 7 16.89 9.47 4.23
C LEU A 7 16.86 10.78 3.44
N GLU A 8 17.96 11.12 2.77
CA GLU A 8 18.00 12.29 1.88
C GLU A 8 17.04 12.11 0.70
N PHE A 9 17.03 10.91 0.09
CA PHE A 9 16.07 10.57 -0.96
C PHE A 9 14.62 10.66 -0.47
N TYR A 10 14.31 10.10 0.70
CA TYR A 10 12.96 10.15 1.26
C TYR A 10 12.51 11.59 1.56
N ASN A 11 13.36 12.40 2.18
CA ASN A 11 13.04 13.79 2.49
C ASN A 11 12.77 14.59 1.21
N TYR A 12 13.60 14.42 0.18
CA TYR A 12 13.34 15.00 -1.13
C TYR A 12 12.02 14.52 -1.74
N ALA A 13 11.78 13.21 -1.73
CA ALA A 13 10.54 12.60 -2.22
C ALA A 13 9.30 13.17 -1.53
N LYS A 14 9.31 13.31 -0.20
CA LYS A 14 8.23 13.92 0.59
C LYS A 14 7.96 15.36 0.14
N GLN A 15 8.99 16.17 -0.03
CA GLN A 15 8.84 17.55 -0.50
C GLN A 15 8.24 17.62 -1.91
N GLU A 16 8.71 16.79 -2.84
CA GLU A 16 8.16 16.77 -4.21
C GLU A 16 6.72 16.28 -4.27
N VAL A 17 6.35 15.29 -3.45
CA VAL A 17 4.97 14.80 -3.34
C VAL A 17 4.05 15.88 -2.74
N ILE A 18 4.51 16.63 -1.73
CA ILE A 18 3.78 17.78 -1.18
C ILE A 18 3.59 18.88 -2.23
N LYS A 19 4.66 19.27 -2.95
CA LYS A 19 4.58 20.26 -4.04
C LYS A 19 3.64 19.83 -5.17
N ALA A 20 3.53 18.53 -5.42
CA ALA A 20 2.61 17.96 -6.39
C ALA A 20 1.14 17.93 -5.91
N GLY A 21 0.84 18.45 -4.72
CA GLY A 21 -0.53 18.64 -4.21
C GLY A 21 -1.07 17.52 -3.33
N TYR A 22 -0.23 16.57 -2.89
CA TYR A 22 -0.67 15.39 -2.13
C TYR A 22 -0.61 15.55 -0.61
N LEU A 23 -0.42 16.76 -0.08
CA LEU A 23 -0.33 16.99 1.38
C LEU A 23 -1.53 16.43 2.14
N LYS A 24 -2.76 16.69 1.66
CA LYS A 24 -3.99 16.19 2.31
C LYS A 24 -4.07 14.66 2.35
N GLU A 25 -3.56 13.99 1.31
CA GLU A 25 -3.51 12.52 1.27
C GLU A 25 -2.48 11.98 2.28
N ILE A 26 -1.32 12.64 2.38
CA ILE A 26 -0.31 12.32 3.39
C ILE A 26 -0.89 12.46 4.80
N GLU A 27 -1.51 13.61 5.11
CA GLU A 27 -2.13 13.86 6.42
C GLU A 27 -3.23 12.85 6.74
N LEU A 28 -4.04 12.49 5.74
CA LEU A 28 -5.08 11.47 5.88
C LEU A 28 -4.50 10.09 6.23
N VAL A 29 -3.43 9.66 5.56
CA VAL A 29 -2.79 8.37 5.84
C VAL A 29 -2.06 8.38 7.18
N GLU A 30 -1.37 9.47 7.50
CA GLU A 30 -0.65 9.65 8.76
C GLU A 30 -1.60 9.56 9.97
N GLY A 31 -2.74 10.26 9.88
CA GLY A 31 -3.77 10.24 10.93
C GLY A 31 -4.58 8.94 11.01
N ARG A 32 -4.46 8.02 10.04
CA ARG A 32 -5.34 6.85 9.95
C ARG A 32 -4.93 5.73 10.90
N LYS A 33 -5.75 5.43 11.90
CA LYS A 33 -5.48 4.36 12.86
C LYS A 33 -6.53 3.26 12.78
N PHE A 34 -6.08 2.00 12.89
CA PHE A 34 -6.96 0.83 12.88
C PHE A 34 -8.04 0.88 13.96
N GLU A 35 -7.72 1.45 15.14
CA GLU A 35 -8.66 1.62 16.25
C GLU A 35 -9.88 2.52 15.93
N TYR A 36 -9.80 3.34 14.87
CA TYR A 36 -10.88 4.23 14.43
C TYR A 36 -11.64 3.70 13.20
N MET A 37 -11.34 2.46 12.79
CA MET A 37 -12.06 1.80 11.71
C MET A 37 -13.38 1.19 12.20
N ASN A 38 -14.37 1.15 11.31
CA ASN A 38 -15.62 0.44 11.50
C ASN A 38 -15.85 -0.51 10.32
N ALA A 39 -16.91 -1.31 10.39
CA ALA A 39 -17.23 -2.30 9.37
C ALA A 39 -17.41 -1.66 7.98
N ASP A 40 -18.12 -0.53 7.87
CA ASP A 40 -18.37 0.15 6.59
C ASP A 40 -17.06 0.65 5.95
N LYS A 41 -16.20 1.29 6.74
CA LYS A 41 -14.87 1.72 6.26
C LYS A 41 -14.04 0.51 5.87
N PHE A 42 -14.12 -0.60 6.60
CA PHE A 42 -13.45 -1.84 6.23
C PHE A 42 -13.94 -2.37 4.87
N PHE A 43 -15.26 -2.40 4.63
CA PHE A 43 -15.82 -2.81 3.35
C PHE A 43 -15.34 -1.92 2.21
N ASN A 44 -15.34 -0.60 2.40
CA ASN A 44 -14.88 0.36 1.40
C ASN A 44 -13.41 0.13 1.03
N GLU A 45 -12.54 -0.05 2.03
CA GLU A 45 -11.12 -0.31 1.77
C GLU A 45 -10.89 -1.68 1.14
N TYR A 46 -11.62 -2.72 1.57
CA TYR A 46 -11.58 -4.04 0.94
C TYR A 46 -12.00 -3.95 -0.53
N ALA A 47 -13.12 -3.28 -0.82
CA ALA A 47 -13.63 -3.11 -2.17
C ALA A 47 -12.63 -2.36 -3.05
N PHE A 48 -12.04 -1.28 -2.53
CA PHE A 48 -11.00 -0.54 -3.24
C PHE A 48 -9.79 -1.43 -3.57
N VAL A 49 -9.34 -2.28 -2.64
CA VAL A 49 -8.21 -3.20 -2.89
C VAL A 49 -8.55 -4.26 -3.94
N VAL A 50 -9.75 -4.83 -3.89
CA VAL A 50 -10.24 -5.80 -4.89
C VAL A 50 -10.28 -5.18 -6.28
N LEU A 51 -10.83 -3.97 -6.40
CA LEU A 51 -10.90 -3.24 -7.65
C LEU A 51 -9.51 -2.85 -8.16
N SER A 52 -8.62 -2.44 -7.28
CA SER A 52 -7.25 -2.00 -7.61
C SER A 52 -6.32 -3.11 -8.12
N SER A 53 -6.64 -4.39 -7.91
CA SER A 53 -5.73 -5.47 -8.30
C SER A 53 -5.58 -5.56 -9.83
N GLY A 54 -4.34 -5.54 -10.32
CA GLY A 54 -4.03 -5.73 -11.74
C GLY A 54 -4.34 -4.53 -12.67
N ILE A 55 -4.76 -3.38 -12.14
CA ILE A 55 -5.10 -2.20 -12.95
C ILE A 55 -4.38 -0.93 -12.45
N SER A 56 -4.47 0.16 -13.21
CA SER A 56 -3.91 1.46 -12.79
C SER A 56 -4.73 2.10 -11.66
N ASN A 57 -4.09 2.95 -10.85
CA ASN A 57 -4.77 3.67 -9.79
C ASN A 57 -5.94 4.52 -10.32
N LYS A 58 -5.77 5.15 -11.49
CA LYS A 58 -6.83 5.94 -12.14
C LYS A 58 -8.06 5.07 -12.49
N ALA A 59 -7.84 3.90 -13.08
CA ALA A 59 -8.92 2.98 -13.41
C ALA A 59 -9.62 2.44 -12.15
N ALA A 60 -8.83 2.10 -11.12
CA ALA A 60 -9.35 1.65 -9.84
C ALA A 60 -10.24 2.70 -9.15
N MET A 61 -9.78 3.95 -9.11
CA MET A 61 -10.57 5.07 -8.57
C MET A 61 -11.88 5.25 -9.33
N SER A 62 -11.86 5.20 -10.67
CA SER A 62 -13.09 5.33 -11.46
C SER A 62 -14.10 4.22 -11.12
N MET A 63 -13.65 2.96 -11.05
CA MET A 63 -14.53 1.84 -10.72
C MET A 63 -15.05 1.93 -9.29
N PHE A 64 -14.20 2.35 -8.35
CA PHE A 64 -14.56 2.50 -6.96
C PHE A 64 -15.59 3.62 -6.76
N THR A 65 -15.38 4.78 -7.37
CA THR A 65 -16.35 5.89 -7.36
C THR A 65 -17.69 5.44 -7.91
N GLU A 66 -17.73 4.79 -9.07
CA GLU A 66 -18.98 4.27 -9.64
C GLU A 66 -19.66 3.26 -8.70
N LEU A 67 -18.90 2.36 -8.08
CA LEU A 67 -19.44 1.40 -7.12
C LEU A 67 -20.03 2.10 -5.90
N MET A 68 -19.35 3.10 -5.33
CA MET A 68 -19.82 3.83 -4.15
C MET A 68 -21.06 4.69 -4.47
N GLU A 69 -21.13 5.27 -5.67
CA GLU A 69 -22.27 6.10 -6.10
C GLU A 69 -23.50 5.26 -6.43
N THR A 70 -23.32 4.10 -7.07
CA THR A 70 -24.44 3.29 -7.56
C THR A 70 -24.82 2.15 -6.62
N SER A 71 -23.91 1.72 -5.74
CA SER A 71 -24.01 0.48 -4.95
C SER A 71 -24.27 -0.77 -5.80
N LYS A 72 -23.95 -0.74 -7.10
CA LYS A 72 -24.23 -1.86 -8.04
C LYS A 72 -23.00 -2.73 -8.24
N ILE A 73 -22.77 -3.68 -7.34
CA ILE A 73 -21.70 -4.70 -7.51
C ILE A 73 -21.86 -5.49 -8.82
N SER A 74 -23.10 -5.66 -9.29
CA SER A 74 -23.41 -6.32 -10.56
C SER A 74 -22.83 -5.64 -11.80
N SER A 75 -22.44 -4.35 -11.73
CA SER A 75 -21.79 -3.65 -12.85
C SER A 75 -20.31 -4.04 -13.02
N ILE A 76 -19.71 -4.72 -12.03
CA ILE A 76 -18.31 -5.14 -12.08
C ILE A 76 -18.15 -6.29 -13.08
N LYS A 77 -17.57 -5.96 -14.23
CA LYS A 77 -17.38 -6.89 -15.37
C LYS A 77 -16.53 -8.11 -15.01
N HIS A 78 -15.46 -7.90 -14.25
CA HIS A 78 -14.56 -8.99 -13.89
C HIS A 78 -15.24 -9.93 -12.87
N GLU A 79 -15.58 -11.15 -13.30
CA GLU A 79 -16.35 -12.12 -12.51
C GLU A 79 -15.74 -12.43 -11.14
N GLY A 80 -14.42 -12.69 -11.08
CA GLY A 80 -13.74 -12.97 -9.80
C GLY A 80 -13.82 -11.81 -8.79
N LYS A 81 -13.55 -10.57 -9.22
CA LYS A 81 -13.72 -9.36 -8.40
C LYS A 81 -15.17 -9.19 -7.94
N ARG A 82 -16.13 -9.37 -8.85
CA ARG A 82 -17.57 -9.28 -8.54
C ARG A 82 -17.97 -10.30 -7.47
N LYS A 83 -17.64 -11.58 -7.64
CA LYS A 83 -17.92 -12.63 -6.63
C LYS A 83 -17.29 -12.33 -5.28
N ALA A 84 -16.10 -11.75 -5.24
CA ALA A 84 -15.43 -11.36 -4.01
C ALA A 84 -16.12 -10.18 -3.30
N LEU A 85 -16.66 -9.22 -4.07
CA LEU A 85 -17.44 -8.09 -3.56
C LEU A 85 -18.83 -8.54 -3.08
N GLU A 86 -19.51 -9.41 -3.82
CA GLU A 86 -20.81 -10.00 -3.43
C GLU A 86 -20.70 -10.75 -2.09
N GLN A 87 -19.62 -11.53 -1.91
CA GLN A 87 -19.35 -12.18 -0.63
C GLN A 87 -19.09 -11.16 0.49
N ALA A 88 -18.37 -10.09 0.20
CA ALA A 88 -18.05 -9.06 1.17
C ALA A 88 -19.29 -8.29 1.61
N ASP A 89 -20.18 -7.93 0.68
CA ASP A 89 -21.42 -7.19 0.94
C ASP A 89 -22.28 -7.86 2.03
N VAL A 90 -22.26 -9.19 2.07
CA VAL A 90 -22.99 -9.99 3.07
C VAL A 90 -22.20 -10.21 4.36
N ASN A 91 -20.86 -10.27 4.30
CA ASN A 91 -20.04 -10.78 5.40
C ASN A 91 -19.11 -9.74 6.07
N TYR A 92 -19.00 -8.52 5.53
CA TYR A 92 -17.96 -7.57 5.92
C TYR A 92 -17.96 -7.23 7.42
N THR A 93 -19.13 -7.14 8.06
CA THR A 93 -19.23 -6.91 9.51
C THR A 93 -18.59 -8.05 10.30
N LYS A 94 -18.94 -9.31 9.97
CA LYS A 94 -18.36 -10.50 10.60
C LYS A 94 -16.85 -10.57 10.35
N TRP A 95 -16.40 -10.24 9.15
CA TRP A 95 -14.98 -10.23 8.81
C TRP A 95 -14.22 -9.17 9.63
N PHE A 96 -14.78 -7.98 9.75
CA PHE A 96 -14.18 -6.90 10.51
C PHE A 96 -14.14 -7.23 12.01
N ASP A 97 -15.19 -7.84 12.56
CA ASP A 97 -15.22 -8.28 13.95
C ASP A 97 -14.13 -9.32 14.22
N LEU A 98 -13.97 -10.32 13.34
CA LEU A 98 -12.89 -11.31 13.46
C LEU A 98 -11.51 -10.65 13.37
N LEU A 99 -11.31 -9.71 12.44
CA LEU A 99 -10.05 -8.95 12.33
C LEU A 99 -9.69 -8.21 13.62
N LYS A 100 -10.67 -7.64 14.33
CA LYS A 100 -10.44 -6.96 15.62
C LYS A 100 -9.98 -7.92 16.71
N THR A 101 -10.34 -9.20 16.66
CA THR A 101 -9.89 -10.21 17.63
C THR A 101 -8.45 -10.65 17.42
N CYS A 102 -7.84 -10.37 16.25
CA CYS A 102 -6.45 -10.70 16.00
C CYS A 102 -5.51 -9.81 16.84
N GLY A 103 -4.78 -10.43 17.77
CA GLY A 103 -3.95 -9.72 18.75
C GLY A 103 -2.64 -9.12 18.21
N THR A 104 -2.15 -9.55 17.04
CA THR A 104 -0.89 -9.07 16.46
C THR A 104 -1.06 -8.63 15.01
N VAL A 105 -0.13 -7.81 14.51
CA VAL A 105 -0.08 -7.40 13.10
C VAL A 105 0.04 -8.62 12.18
N ASP A 106 0.90 -9.58 12.51
CA ASP A 106 1.07 -10.79 11.71
C ASP A 106 -0.20 -11.62 11.65
N LYS A 107 -0.92 -11.79 12.77
CA LYS A 107 -2.21 -12.49 12.79
C LYS A 107 -3.28 -11.76 11.98
N LYS A 108 -3.29 -10.42 12.00
CA LYS A 108 -4.16 -9.62 11.12
C LYS A 108 -3.81 -9.85 9.65
N LEU A 109 -2.53 -9.85 9.28
CA LEU A 109 -2.09 -10.09 7.90
C LEU A 109 -2.44 -11.50 7.42
N GLU A 110 -2.17 -12.52 8.24
CA GLU A 110 -2.58 -13.91 7.98
C GLU A 110 -4.09 -13.99 7.74
N TYR A 111 -4.90 -13.37 8.61
CA TYR A 111 -6.34 -13.36 8.46
C TYR A 111 -6.80 -12.63 7.19
N LEU A 112 -6.27 -11.43 6.91
CA LEU A 112 -6.63 -10.66 5.71
C LEU A 112 -6.34 -11.44 4.43
N GLU A 113 -5.28 -12.25 4.38
CA GLU A 113 -4.95 -13.10 3.24
C GLU A 113 -5.97 -14.23 3.00
N THR A 114 -6.76 -14.60 4.00
CA THR A 114 -7.83 -15.61 3.84
C THR A 114 -9.08 -15.04 3.17
N LEU A 115 -9.21 -13.71 3.10
CA LEU A 115 -10.39 -13.07 2.52
C LEU A 115 -10.43 -13.28 1.00
N PRO A 116 -11.63 -13.39 0.40
CA PRO A 116 -11.74 -13.57 -1.05
C PRO A 116 -10.95 -12.51 -1.81
N TRP A 117 -10.18 -12.93 -2.82
CA TRP A 117 -9.40 -12.05 -3.71
C TRP A 117 -8.21 -11.30 -3.05
N ILE A 118 -8.05 -11.41 -1.74
CA ILE A 118 -6.87 -10.89 -1.04
C ILE A 118 -5.79 -11.99 -1.05
N GLY A 119 -4.56 -11.61 -1.37
CA GLY A 119 -3.44 -12.54 -1.51
C GLY A 119 -2.16 -11.97 -0.90
N PRO A 120 -1.01 -12.61 -1.16
CA PRO A 120 0.24 -12.36 -0.43
C PRO A 120 0.71 -10.90 -0.43
N ILE A 121 0.45 -10.14 -1.50
CA ILE A 121 0.80 -8.72 -1.62
C ILE A 121 -0.39 -7.82 -1.24
N THR A 122 -1.61 -8.16 -1.66
CA THR A 122 -2.79 -7.30 -1.46
C THR A 122 -3.25 -7.27 -0.01
N LYS A 123 -2.90 -8.26 0.82
CA LYS A 123 -3.11 -8.20 2.27
C LYS A 123 -2.44 -6.98 2.92
N TYR A 124 -1.24 -6.62 2.47
CA TYR A 124 -0.54 -5.43 2.95
C TYR A 124 -1.18 -4.14 2.45
N HIS A 125 -1.72 -4.15 1.23
CA HIS A 125 -2.47 -3.00 0.70
C HIS A 125 -3.71 -2.73 1.56
N LEU A 126 -4.48 -3.78 1.84
CA LEU A 126 -5.65 -3.68 2.71
C LEU A 126 -5.25 -3.27 4.12
N ALA A 127 -4.25 -3.93 4.72
CA ALA A 127 -3.78 -3.60 6.06
C ALA A 127 -3.38 -2.12 6.20
N ARG A 128 -2.57 -1.59 5.27
CA ARG A 128 -2.19 -0.16 5.25
C ARG A 128 -3.42 0.73 5.18
N ASN A 129 -4.34 0.44 4.27
CA ASN A 129 -5.58 1.19 4.09
C ASN A 129 -6.51 1.14 5.31
N LEU A 130 -6.43 0.09 6.13
CA LEU A 130 -7.13 0.00 7.41
C LEU A 130 -6.39 0.70 8.56
N GLY A 131 -5.23 1.32 8.30
CA GLY A 131 -4.42 1.98 9.33
C GLY A 131 -3.56 1.03 10.17
N ILE A 132 -3.35 -0.21 9.73
CA ILE A 132 -2.33 -1.12 10.28
C ILE A 132 -0.98 -0.69 9.71
N ASP A 133 0.01 -0.47 10.58
CA ASP A 133 1.24 0.20 10.21
C ASP A 133 2.25 -0.73 9.50
N VAL A 134 1.98 -1.01 8.23
CA VAL A 134 2.78 -1.87 7.34
C VAL A 134 2.92 -1.23 5.97
N ALA A 135 4.00 -1.55 5.26
CA ALA A 135 4.19 -1.15 3.88
C ALA A 135 3.65 -2.22 2.91
N LYS A 136 3.26 -1.84 1.70
CA LYS A 136 2.89 -2.77 0.64
C LYS A 136 4.11 -3.10 -0.22
N PRO A 137 4.58 -4.36 -0.28
CA PRO A 137 5.74 -4.74 -1.07
C PRO A 137 5.39 -4.87 -2.56
N ASP A 138 4.92 -3.79 -3.19
CA ASP A 138 4.64 -3.77 -4.62
C ASP A 138 5.92 -3.53 -5.44
N ARG A 139 5.80 -3.65 -6.77
CA ARG A 139 6.94 -3.53 -7.70
C ARG A 139 7.71 -2.22 -7.57
N HIS A 140 7.07 -1.14 -7.13
CA HIS A 140 7.71 0.17 -7.00
C HIS A 140 8.56 0.22 -5.74
N LEU A 141 7.98 -0.17 -4.60
CA LEU A 141 8.72 -0.20 -3.34
C LEU A 141 9.82 -1.27 -3.34
N ILE A 142 9.62 -2.42 -3.99
CA ILE A 142 10.67 -3.44 -4.19
C ILE A 142 11.87 -2.85 -4.93
N LYS A 143 11.64 -2.04 -5.98
CA LYS A 143 12.75 -1.42 -6.73
C LYS A 143 13.51 -0.41 -5.89
N ILE A 144 12.81 0.40 -5.09
CA ILE A 144 13.44 1.38 -4.20
C ILE A 144 14.24 0.66 -3.11
N ALA A 145 13.67 -0.35 -2.47
CA ALA A 145 14.34 -1.15 -1.45
C ALA A 145 15.61 -1.83 -1.99
N HIS A 146 15.53 -2.46 -3.16
CA HIS A 146 16.70 -3.04 -3.83
C HIS A 146 17.77 -1.98 -4.14
N HIS A 147 17.38 -0.80 -4.64
CA HIS A 147 18.32 0.28 -4.95
C HIS A 147 19.11 0.75 -3.71
N PHE A 148 18.47 0.77 -2.54
CA PHE A 148 19.10 1.13 -1.27
C PHE A 148 19.63 -0.07 -0.47
N ASN A 149 19.83 -1.22 -1.11
CA ASN A 149 20.40 -2.45 -0.51
C ASN A 149 19.60 -3.03 0.67
N TYR A 150 18.28 -2.87 0.68
CA TYR A 150 17.39 -3.56 1.63
C TYR A 150 17.06 -4.95 1.10
N GLU A 151 18.09 -5.79 1.09
CA GLU A 151 17.99 -7.15 0.62
C GLU A 151 18.85 -8.10 1.44
N TYR A 152 18.39 -9.33 1.57
CA TYR A 152 19.12 -10.37 2.30
C TYR A 152 18.87 -11.75 1.71
N ARG A 153 19.71 -12.71 2.10
CA ARG A 153 19.49 -14.14 1.84
C ARG A 153 19.28 -14.83 3.17
N LYS A 154 18.26 -15.69 3.26
CA LYS A 154 17.97 -16.45 4.49
C LYS A 154 19.11 -17.41 4.87
N TYR A 155 19.78 -17.96 3.86
CA TYR A 155 20.96 -18.82 3.99
C TYR A 155 21.82 -18.71 2.70
N PRO A 156 23.11 -19.09 2.73
CA PRO A 156 23.96 -19.10 1.55
C PRO A 156 23.33 -19.88 0.38
N GLY A 157 23.24 -19.26 -0.80
CA GLY A 157 22.60 -19.86 -1.99
C GLY A 157 21.07 -19.68 -2.08
N ALA A 158 20.38 -19.21 -1.03
CA ALA A 158 18.96 -18.88 -1.11
C ALA A 158 18.69 -17.70 -2.04
N LYS A 159 17.50 -17.63 -2.64
CA LYS A 159 17.06 -16.45 -3.42
C LYS A 159 17.16 -15.18 -2.57
N ILE A 160 17.57 -14.07 -3.21
CA ILE A 160 17.56 -12.74 -2.58
C ILE A 160 16.11 -12.36 -2.25
N ILE A 161 15.92 -11.88 -1.03
CA ILE A 161 14.66 -11.34 -0.53
C ILE A 161 14.83 -9.84 -0.39
N ILE A 162 13.93 -9.06 -1.00
CA ILE A 162 13.90 -7.61 -0.87
C ILE A 162 12.96 -7.24 0.27
N ASP A 163 13.47 -6.53 1.27
CA ASP A 163 12.75 -6.24 2.51
C ASP A 163 12.22 -4.80 2.55
N VAL A 164 11.05 -4.63 1.93
CA VAL A 164 10.32 -3.36 1.94
C VAL A 164 9.91 -2.95 3.36
N GLN A 165 9.58 -3.90 4.24
CA GLN A 165 9.17 -3.58 5.61
C GLN A 165 10.34 -2.97 6.38
N MET A 166 11.53 -3.55 6.26
CA MET A 166 12.74 -3.04 6.91
C MET A 166 13.11 -1.65 6.40
N MET A 167 13.05 -1.42 5.09
CA MET A 167 13.31 -0.09 4.51
C MET A 167 12.34 0.96 5.06
N CYS A 168 11.03 0.69 5.02
CA CYS A 168 10.03 1.64 5.46
C CYS A 168 10.08 1.86 6.98
N ARG A 169 10.39 0.82 7.77
CA ARG A 169 10.61 0.93 9.21
C ARG A 169 11.81 1.82 9.53
N HIS A 170 12.95 1.64 8.86
CA HIS A 170 14.11 2.48 9.09
C HIS A 170 13.80 3.96 8.81
N ILE A 171 13.13 4.26 7.69
CA ILE A 171 12.72 5.65 7.41
C ILE A 171 11.80 6.16 8.51
N SER A 172 10.77 5.40 8.88
CA SER A 172 9.81 5.75 9.92
C SER A 172 10.48 6.09 11.26
N GLU A 173 11.42 5.26 11.71
CA GLU A 173 12.18 5.48 12.96
C GLU A 173 13.04 6.75 12.93
N LYS A 174 13.49 7.18 11.75
CA LYS A 174 14.37 8.35 11.58
C LYS A 174 13.61 9.64 11.32
N THR A 175 12.42 9.57 10.75
CA THR A 175 11.63 10.76 10.37
C THR A 175 10.42 11.01 11.26
N GLY A 176 9.98 9.99 11.99
CA GLY A 176 8.74 10.02 12.78
C GLY A 176 7.46 9.82 11.96
N ASP A 177 7.55 9.73 10.63
CA ASP A 177 6.39 9.39 9.80
C ASP A 177 6.02 7.92 10.00
N ARG A 178 4.73 7.58 9.93
CA ARG A 178 4.29 6.18 10.03
C ARG A 178 4.70 5.35 8.81
N ILE A 179 4.87 4.04 8.98
CA ILE A 179 5.25 3.12 7.89
C ILE A 179 4.26 3.25 6.72
N GLY A 180 2.95 3.33 7.00
CA GLY A 180 1.93 3.53 5.97
C GLY A 180 2.07 4.85 5.19
N THR A 181 2.59 5.90 5.82
CA THR A 181 2.85 7.22 5.23
C THR A 181 4.13 7.20 4.40
N VAL A 182 5.18 6.55 4.91
CA VAL A 182 6.41 6.30 4.16
C VAL A 182 6.11 5.55 2.87
N ASP A 183 5.29 4.49 2.95
CA ASP A 183 4.81 3.74 1.78
C ASP A 183 4.13 4.65 0.75
N LEU A 184 3.17 5.47 1.19
CA LEU A 184 2.44 6.39 0.30
C LEU A 184 3.39 7.35 -0.43
N ILE A 185 4.32 7.97 0.29
CA ILE A 185 5.26 8.96 -0.28
C ILE A 185 6.14 8.28 -1.33
N LEU A 186 6.78 7.17 -0.99
CA LEU A 186 7.65 6.44 -1.91
C LEU A 186 6.88 5.95 -3.15
N TRP A 187 5.65 5.48 -2.95
CA TRP A 187 4.78 5.05 -4.03
C TRP A 187 4.37 6.20 -4.95
N ARG A 188 3.98 7.36 -4.39
CA ARG A 188 3.63 8.57 -5.17
C ARG A 188 4.83 9.05 -5.98
N THR A 189 6.02 9.07 -5.39
CA THR A 189 7.26 9.41 -6.11
C THR A 189 7.48 8.48 -7.29
N ALA A 190 7.36 7.16 -7.09
CA ALA A 190 7.51 6.18 -8.15
C ALA A 190 6.44 6.26 -9.26
N GLN A 191 5.23 6.72 -8.95
CA GLN A 191 4.18 6.95 -9.95
C GLN A 191 4.39 8.23 -10.76
N ASN A 192 4.69 9.35 -10.09
CA ASN A 192 4.76 10.66 -10.71
C ASN A 192 6.09 10.90 -11.43
N ARG A 193 7.20 10.40 -10.87
CA ARG A 193 8.56 10.53 -11.41
C ARG A 193 9.38 9.29 -11.04
N PRO A 194 9.18 8.16 -11.71
CA PRO A 194 9.96 6.96 -11.45
C PRO A 194 11.47 7.27 -11.60
N PRO A 195 12.29 7.09 -10.54
CA PRO A 195 13.72 7.43 -10.57
C PRO A 195 14.52 6.63 -11.62
N TRP A 196 13.93 5.56 -12.18
CA TRP A 196 14.53 4.72 -13.23
C TRP A 196 14.08 5.06 -14.66
N LYS A 197 13.27 6.11 -14.89
CA LYS A 197 12.81 6.47 -16.25
C LYS A 197 13.61 7.60 -16.92
N THR A 198 14.63 8.13 -16.28
CA THR A 198 15.63 8.87 -17.05
C THR A 198 16.48 7.88 -17.81
N LYS A 199 16.87 8.25 -19.03
CA LYS A 199 17.72 7.42 -19.90
C LYS A 199 19.12 7.18 -19.31
N THR A 200 19.43 7.78 -18.15
CA THR A 200 20.72 7.75 -17.47
C THR A 200 20.67 7.07 -16.09
N GLY A 201 19.48 6.75 -15.56
CA GLY A 201 19.32 6.34 -14.15
C GLY A 201 19.43 7.52 -13.15
N GLU A 202 19.52 8.75 -13.65
CA GLU A 202 19.58 9.99 -12.86
C GLU A 202 18.16 10.48 -12.50
N ILE A 203 17.99 11.29 -11.46
CA ILE A 203 16.67 11.80 -11.09
C ILE A 203 16.52 13.17 -11.76
N PRO A 204 15.63 13.38 -12.76
CA PRO A 204 15.73 14.53 -13.66
C PRO A 204 15.49 15.85 -12.91
N GLY A 205 16.46 16.75 -13.07
CA GLY A 205 16.70 17.92 -12.21
C GLY A 205 18.11 17.91 -11.60
N TRP A 206 18.80 16.76 -11.67
CA TRP A 206 20.14 16.49 -11.14
C TRP A 206 20.84 15.40 -11.93
#